data_AF-A0A8G2CNK5-F1
#
_entry.id   AF-A0A8G2CNK5-F1
#
_cell.length_a   1.000
_cell.length_b   1.000
_cell.length_c   1.000
_cell.angle_alpha   90.00
_cell.angle_beta   90.00
_cell.angle_gamma   90.00
#
_symmetry.space_group_name_H-M   'P 1'
#
loop_
_entity.id
_entity.type
_entity.pdbx_description
1 polymer ?
#
loop_
_entity_poly.entity_id
_entity_poly.type
_entity_poly.pdbx_seq_one_letter_code
_entity_poly.pdbx_strand_id
1 'polypeptide(L)'
;MFFTVTLPVTLWFLDKGKAKGKRADEVLFIDARHIFRQLSRAHRDYTPEQIERLANIVRLWRGEAMENEAGSAAELKDHFGSGGYKDIPGLCKAVSRAGIAAQDWSLNPGRYVGVAAGEAQTDEDFCIKLEGLQEELDVLNAEAARLQAVIAQNVAEILAA
;
A
#
# COMPACT_ATOMS: atom_id res chain seq x y z
N MET A 1 -13.68 -2.02 4.06
CA MET A 1 -13.27 -1.77 2.66
C MET A 1 -14.47 -1.35 1.85
N PHE A 2 -14.27 -0.73 0.69
CA PHE A 2 -15.39 -0.46 -0.20
C PHE A 2 -15.96 -1.79 -0.74
N PHE A 3 -17.29 -1.86 -0.84
CA PHE A 3 -17.99 -3.05 -1.33
C PHE A 3 -17.98 -3.15 -2.87
N THR A 4 -17.74 -2.03 -3.56
CA THR A 4 -17.93 -1.92 -5.02
C THR A 4 -16.68 -1.55 -5.79
N VAL A 5 -15.60 -1.13 -5.11
CA VAL A 5 -14.35 -0.70 -5.76
C VAL A 5 -13.13 -1.16 -4.98
N THR A 6 -12.05 -1.49 -5.70
CA THR A 6 -10.75 -1.83 -5.10
C THR A 6 -9.84 -0.60 -5.12
N LEU A 7 -10.18 0.40 -4.29
CA LEU A 7 -9.36 1.60 -4.10
C LEU A 7 -8.69 1.56 -2.71
N PRO A 8 -7.40 1.89 -2.61
CA PRO A 8 -6.77 2.08 -1.32
C PRO A 8 -7.43 3.25 -0.59
N VAL A 9 -7.51 3.15 0.74
CA VAL A 9 -7.98 4.21 1.61
C VAL A 9 -6.96 4.49 2.70
N THR A 10 -6.98 5.70 3.21
CA THR A 10 -6.20 6.10 4.38
C THR A 10 -7.16 6.57 5.45
N LEU A 11 -7.04 6.01 6.65
CA LEU A 11 -7.81 6.42 7.82
C LEU A 11 -6.98 7.39 8.67
N TRP A 12 -7.59 8.51 9.04
CA TRP A 12 -6.95 9.56 9.83
C TRP A 12 -7.41 9.49 11.28
N PHE A 13 -6.47 9.23 12.18
CA PHE A 13 -6.71 9.26 13.62
C PHE A 13 -6.03 10.49 14.23
N LEU A 14 -6.83 11.47 14.66
CA LEU A 14 -6.34 12.71 15.25
C LEU A 14 -6.57 12.71 16.77
N ASP A 15 -5.54 13.08 17.52
CA ASP A 15 -5.56 13.16 18.98
C ASP A 15 -5.15 14.58 19.41
N LYS A 16 -6.09 15.34 19.99
CA LYS A 16 -5.84 16.69 20.51
C LYS A 16 -4.94 16.69 21.74
N GLY A 17 -4.95 15.62 22.55
CA GLY A 17 -4.15 15.51 23.78
C GLY A 17 -2.67 15.30 23.49
N LYS A 18 -2.34 14.71 22.33
CA LYS A 18 -0.97 14.46 21.89
C LYS A 18 -0.11 15.71 21.73
N ALA A 19 -0.71 16.87 21.44
CA ALA A 19 0.00 18.13 21.19
C ALA A 19 0.91 18.58 22.35
N LYS A 20 0.66 18.10 23.58
CA LYS A 20 1.44 18.42 24.78
C LYS A 20 2.40 17.30 25.23
N GLY A 21 2.40 16.17 24.53
CA GLY A 21 3.14 14.97 24.93
C GLY A 21 4.45 14.77 24.16
N LYS A 22 5.21 13.75 24.56
CA LYS A 22 6.49 13.35 23.92
C LYS A 22 6.35 13.05 22.42
N ARG A 23 5.15 12.64 21.99
CA ARG A 23 4.81 12.29 20.60
C ARG A 23 4.31 13.48 19.78
N ALA A 24 4.31 14.70 20.31
CA ALA A 24 3.68 15.87 19.67
C ALA A 24 4.18 16.15 18.25
N ASP A 25 5.45 15.83 17.97
CA ASP A 25 6.09 16.05 16.67
C ASP A 25 6.02 14.84 15.72
N GLU A 26 5.56 13.69 16.19
CA GLU A 26 5.58 12.44 15.43
C GLU A 26 4.26 12.16 14.73
N VAL A 27 4.25 11.42 13.64
CA VAL A 27 3.07 10.80 13.03
C VAL A 27 3.39 9.33 12.81
N LEU A 28 2.54 8.46 13.33
CA LEU A 28 2.65 7.02 13.11
C LEU A 28 1.96 6.67 11.79
N PHE A 29 2.73 6.22 10.82
CA PHE A 29 2.23 5.63 9.58
C PHE A 29 2.14 4.12 9.76
N ILE A 30 1.02 3.53 9.32
CA ILE A 30 0.80 2.09 9.27
C ILE A 30 0.33 1.75 7.87
N ASP A 31 0.98 0.78 7.23
CA ASP A 31 0.57 0.24 5.96
C ASP A 31 -0.15 -1.09 6.16
N ALA A 32 -1.48 -1.04 6.02
CA ALA A 32 -2.35 -2.21 6.14
C ALA A 32 -2.76 -2.77 4.78
N ARG A 33 -2.14 -2.36 3.67
CA ARG A 33 -2.55 -2.78 2.31
C ARG A 33 -2.48 -4.28 2.07
N HIS A 34 -1.60 -4.96 2.80
CA HIS A 34 -1.39 -6.42 2.75
C HIS A 34 -2.04 -7.16 3.94
N ILE A 35 -2.72 -6.42 4.82
CA ILE A 35 -3.39 -6.97 5.99
C ILE A 35 -4.88 -6.99 5.70
N PHE A 36 -5.39 -8.16 5.33
CA PHE A 36 -6.83 -8.37 5.15
C PHE A 36 -7.11 -9.87 5.06
N ARG A 37 -8.36 -10.24 5.30
CA ARG A 37 -8.91 -11.50 4.84
C ARG A 37 -9.67 -11.25 3.55
N GLN A 38 -9.32 -11.98 2.50
CA GLN A 38 -10.02 -11.91 1.24
C GLN A 38 -11.28 -12.77 1.31
N LEU A 39 -12.46 -12.14 1.22
CA LEU A 39 -13.75 -12.85 1.17
C LEU A 39 -14.17 -13.15 -0.27
N SER A 40 -13.85 -12.26 -1.20
CA SER A 40 -14.06 -12.47 -2.63
C SER A 40 -13.05 -11.69 -3.47
N ARG A 41 -13.17 -11.70 -4.81
CA ARG A 41 -12.34 -10.86 -5.69
C ARG A 41 -12.46 -9.37 -5.36
N ALA A 42 -13.64 -8.91 -4.96
CA ALA A 42 -13.93 -7.50 -4.67
C ALA A 42 -14.03 -7.18 -3.18
N HIS A 43 -14.34 -8.18 -2.34
CA HIS A 43 -14.57 -7.98 -0.91
C HIS A 43 -13.39 -8.47 -0.07
N ARG A 44 -12.90 -7.59 0.78
CA ARG A 44 -11.95 -7.94 1.84
C ARG A 44 -12.37 -7.28 3.14
N ASP A 45 -12.14 -7.98 4.23
CA ASP A 45 -12.44 -7.53 5.58
C ASP A 45 -11.24 -7.79 6.50
N TYR A 46 -11.41 -7.47 7.77
CA TYR A 46 -10.41 -7.72 8.80
C TYR A 46 -10.95 -8.74 9.79
N THR A 47 -10.14 -9.73 10.15
CA THR A 47 -10.44 -10.58 11.30
C THR A 47 -10.27 -9.79 12.60
N PRO A 48 -10.92 -10.19 13.71
CA PRO A 48 -10.68 -9.57 15.02
C PRO A 48 -9.19 -9.54 15.38
N GLU A 49 -8.47 -10.62 15.11
CA GLU A 49 -7.02 -10.73 15.30
C GLU A 49 -6.24 -9.67 14.49
N GLN A 50 -6.59 -9.45 13.22
CA GLN A 50 -5.95 -8.43 12.38
C GLN A 50 -6.23 -7.01 12.89
N ILE A 51 -7.45 -6.74 13.38
CA ILE A 51 -7.81 -5.45 13.98
C ILE A 51 -7.01 -5.24 15.27
N GLU A 52 -6.98 -6.25 16.14
CA GLU A 52 -6.21 -6.21 17.39
C GLU A 52 -4.73 -5.96 17.11
N ARG A 53 -4.15 -6.64 16.11
CA ARG A 53 -2.77 -6.42 15.67
C ARG A 53 -2.50 -4.95 15.30
N LEU A 54 -3.34 -4.38 14.44
CA LEU A 54 -3.19 -2.98 14.01
C LEU A 54 -3.34 -2.01 15.19
N ALA A 55 -4.29 -2.28 16.10
CA ALA A 55 -4.48 -1.51 17.31
C ALA A 55 -3.27 -1.60 18.25
N ASN A 56 -2.67 -2.78 18.37
CA ASN A 56 -1.48 -3.03 19.19
C ASN A 56 -0.26 -2.28 18.69
N ILE A 57 -0.07 -2.10 17.38
CA ILE A 57 1.01 -1.22 16.85
C ILE A 57 0.87 0.20 17.43
N VAL A 58 -0.36 0.72 17.48
CA VAL A 58 -0.65 2.04 18.07
C VAL A 58 -0.44 2.03 19.58
N ARG A 59 -0.87 0.99 20.30
CA ARG A 59 -0.65 0.84 21.76
C ARG A 59 0.84 0.82 22.09
N LEU A 60 1.62 0.00 21.39
CA LEU A 60 3.07 -0.07 21.54
C LEU A 60 3.72 1.29 21.31
N TRP A 61 3.33 2.01 20.24
CA TRP A 61 3.86 3.35 19.95
C TRP A 61 3.49 4.37 21.05
N ARG A 62 2.36 4.18 21.71
CA ARG A 62 1.94 4.99 22.86
C ARG A 62 2.64 4.59 24.17
N GLY A 63 3.36 3.46 24.20
CA GLY A 63 3.92 2.89 25.43
C GLY A 63 2.89 2.19 26.31
N GLU A 64 1.76 1.76 25.73
CA GLU A 64 0.70 1.02 26.39
C GLU A 64 0.92 -0.49 26.29
N ALA A 65 0.33 -1.26 27.21
CA ALA A 65 0.35 -2.72 27.14
C ALA A 65 -0.45 -3.24 25.94
N MET A 66 0.00 -4.33 25.34
CA MET A 66 -0.72 -5.01 24.25
C MET A 66 -2.00 -5.68 24.77
N GLU A 67 -3.02 -5.66 23.92
CA GLU A 67 -4.24 -6.45 24.06
C GLU A 67 -4.05 -7.79 23.36
N ASN A 68 -4.55 -8.89 23.94
CA ASN A 68 -4.32 -10.24 23.41
C ASN A 68 -5.59 -11.11 23.43
N GLU A 69 -6.76 -10.47 23.46
CA GLU A 69 -8.06 -11.15 23.51
C GLU A 69 -8.39 -11.86 22.20
N ALA A 70 -8.02 -11.27 21.07
CA ALA A 70 -8.30 -11.79 19.73
C ALA A 70 -7.16 -12.67 19.15
N GLY A 71 -6.06 -12.85 19.90
CA GLY A 71 -5.00 -13.81 19.57
C GLY A 71 -3.82 -13.27 18.76
N SER A 72 -3.70 -11.94 18.56
CA SER A 72 -2.64 -11.35 17.71
C SER A 72 -1.22 -11.42 18.29
N ALA A 73 -1.07 -11.91 19.53
CA ALA A 73 0.17 -11.90 20.30
C ALA A 73 1.33 -12.64 19.61
N ALA A 74 1.04 -13.77 18.96
CA ALA A 74 2.07 -14.59 18.31
C ALA A 74 2.72 -13.83 17.15
N GLU A 75 1.92 -13.29 16.24
CA GLU A 75 2.40 -12.54 15.07
C GLU A 75 3.07 -11.22 15.46
N LEU A 76 2.57 -10.54 16.49
CA LEU A 76 3.20 -9.33 17.01
C LEU A 76 4.56 -9.59 17.64
N LYS A 77 4.76 -10.76 18.26
CA LYS A 77 6.03 -11.12 18.89
C LYS A 77 7.16 -11.24 17.86
N ASP A 78 6.86 -11.73 16.66
CA ASP A 78 7.83 -11.83 15.57
C ASP A 78 8.34 -10.45 15.14
N HIS A 79 7.44 -9.47 15.10
CA HIS A 79 7.81 -8.10 14.77
C HIS A 79 8.42 -7.34 15.96
N PHE A 80 7.74 -7.26 17.10
CA PHE A 80 8.06 -6.32 18.19
C PHE A 80 8.74 -6.97 19.41
N GLY A 81 8.72 -8.30 19.53
CA GLY A 81 9.28 -9.01 20.67
C GLY A 81 8.73 -8.52 22.02
N SER A 82 9.60 -8.40 23.03
CA SER A 82 9.26 -7.82 24.33
C SER A 82 9.67 -6.34 24.46
N GLY A 83 10.19 -5.72 23.39
CA GLY A 83 10.93 -4.46 23.44
C GLY A 83 10.11 -3.18 23.27
N GLY A 84 8.79 -3.27 23.14
CA GLY A 84 7.94 -2.11 22.81
C GLY A 84 7.91 -1.80 21.31
N TYR A 85 7.53 -0.58 20.96
CA TYR A 85 7.45 -0.13 19.56
C TYR A 85 8.83 0.02 18.91
N LYS A 86 8.91 -0.36 17.63
CA LYS A 86 9.99 -0.01 16.72
C LYS A 86 9.45 0.10 15.29
N ASP A 87 10.16 0.83 14.44
CA ASP A 87 9.80 0.90 13.02
C ASP A 87 10.00 -0.47 12.35
N ILE A 88 9.05 -0.88 11.52
CA ILE A 88 9.07 -2.14 10.79
C ILE A 88 8.88 -1.83 9.29
N PRO A 89 9.89 -2.12 8.44
CA PRO A 89 9.80 -1.91 7.00
C PRO A 89 8.57 -2.60 6.40
N GLY A 90 7.82 -1.88 5.57
CA GLY A 90 6.58 -2.34 4.95
C GLY A 90 5.35 -2.38 5.86
N LEU A 91 5.49 -2.11 7.16
CA LEU A 91 4.39 -2.23 8.12
C LEU A 91 4.10 -0.91 8.86
N CYS A 92 5.08 -0.34 9.56
CA CYS A 92 4.85 0.88 10.33
C CYS A 92 6.12 1.72 10.56
N LYS A 93 5.94 3.04 10.66
CA LYS A 93 7.02 3.98 10.96
C LYS A 93 6.51 5.23 11.66
N ALA A 94 7.22 5.66 12.72
CA ALA A 94 7.02 6.98 13.32
C ALA A 94 7.89 8.02 12.59
N VAL A 95 7.28 9.12 12.13
CA VAL A 95 7.96 10.16 11.34
C VAL A 95 7.70 11.53 11.92
N SER A 96 8.73 12.37 12.00
CA SER A 96 8.58 13.76 12.46
C SER A 96 7.85 14.63 11.43
N ARG A 97 7.26 15.75 11.87
CA ARG A 97 6.69 16.74 10.94
C ARG A 97 7.72 17.29 9.96
N ALA A 98 8.98 17.43 10.38
CA ALA A 98 10.08 17.79 9.50
C ALA A 98 10.34 16.73 8.43
N GLY A 99 10.30 15.44 8.79
CA GLY A 99 10.41 14.32 7.84
C GLY A 99 9.26 14.30 6.83
N ILE A 100 8.05 14.66 7.25
CA ILE A 100 6.88 14.81 6.37
C ILE A 100 7.04 16.00 5.42
N ALA A 101 7.52 17.14 5.93
CA ALA A 101 7.76 18.34 5.13
C ALA A 101 8.81 18.07 4.03
N ALA A 102 9.85 17.28 4.34
CA ALA A 102 10.85 16.84 3.36
C ALA A 102 10.31 15.89 2.28
N GLN A 103 9.07 15.42 2.41
CA GLN A 103 8.35 14.56 1.47
C GLN A 103 7.14 15.29 0.84
N ASP A 104 7.22 16.61 0.75
CA ASP A 104 6.21 17.52 0.19
C ASP A 104 4.84 17.41 0.87
N TRP A 105 4.83 17.14 2.19
CA TRP A 105 3.61 16.96 2.98
C TRP A 105 2.73 15.79 2.51
N SER A 106 3.24 14.88 1.69
CA SER A 106 2.52 13.66 1.31
C SER A 106 2.26 12.84 2.56
N LEU A 107 1.02 12.47 2.82
CA LEU A 107 0.68 11.63 3.97
C LEU A 107 0.32 10.19 3.56
N ASN A 108 0.78 9.75 2.39
CA ASN A 108 0.67 8.36 1.96
C ASN A 108 1.63 7.47 2.79
N PRO A 109 1.12 6.49 3.57
CA PRO A 109 1.97 5.64 4.42
C PRO A 109 3.11 4.95 3.68
N GLY A 110 2.87 4.50 2.44
CA GLY A 110 3.86 3.78 1.63
C GLY A 110 5.13 4.59 1.37
N ARG A 111 5.06 5.92 1.42
CA ARG A 111 6.23 6.81 1.26
C ARG A 111 7.18 6.75 2.47
N TYR A 112 6.69 6.30 3.63
CA TYR A 112 7.45 6.32 4.88
C TYR A 112 7.81 4.92 5.37
N VAL A 113 6.88 3.97 5.29
CA VAL A 113 7.09 2.61 5.80
C VAL A 113 8.06 1.80 4.93
N GLY A 114 8.27 2.19 3.67
CA GLY A 114 9.06 1.42 2.72
C GLY A 114 8.35 0.13 2.30
N VAL A 115 9.13 -0.84 1.82
CA VAL A 115 8.67 -2.18 1.43
C VAL A 115 9.14 -3.21 2.44
N ALA A 116 8.39 -4.31 2.59
CA ALA A 116 8.84 -5.40 3.44
C ALA A 116 10.15 -6.00 2.89
N ALA A 117 10.99 -6.54 3.78
CA ALA A 117 12.23 -7.19 3.36
C ALA A 117 11.92 -8.36 2.41
N GLY A 118 12.48 -8.33 1.20
CA GLY A 118 12.24 -9.33 0.15
C GLY A 118 11.16 -8.95 -0.87
N GLU A 119 10.40 -7.87 -0.66
CA GLU A 119 9.43 -7.35 -1.65
C GLU A 119 9.97 -6.16 -2.47
N ALA A 120 11.18 -5.71 -2.19
CA ALA A 120 11.85 -4.69 -2.98
C ALA A 120 12.16 -5.25 -4.37
N GLN A 121 11.50 -4.74 -5.41
CA GLN A 121 11.93 -4.96 -6.79
C GLN A 121 13.27 -4.27 -6.98
N THR A 122 14.22 -4.99 -7.56
CA THR A 122 15.47 -4.40 -7.98
C THR A 122 15.25 -3.53 -9.23
N ASP A 123 16.13 -2.57 -9.47
CA ASP A 123 16.09 -1.78 -10.71
C ASP A 123 16.19 -2.69 -11.95
N GLU A 124 16.89 -3.83 -11.83
CA GLU A 124 16.99 -4.86 -12.87
C GLU A 124 15.64 -5.54 -13.13
N ASP A 125 14.90 -5.94 -12.08
CA ASP A 125 13.56 -6.51 -12.21
C ASP A 125 12.59 -5.53 -12.89
N PHE A 126 12.70 -4.24 -12.56
CA PHE A 126 11.90 -3.20 -13.17
C PHE A 126 12.21 -3.04 -14.66
N CYS A 127 13.49 -2.97 -15.03
CA CYS A 127 13.92 -2.83 -16.43
C CYS A 127 13.45 -4.02 -17.27
N ILE A 128 13.67 -5.25 -16.82
CA ILE A 128 13.22 -6.46 -17.52
C ILE A 128 11.71 -6.42 -17.77
N LYS A 129 10.93 -6.03 -16.75
CA LYS A 129 9.48 -5.92 -16.88
C LYS A 129 9.06 -4.82 -17.85
N LEU A 130 9.73 -3.66 -17.81
CA LEU A 130 9.44 -2.53 -18.69
C LEU A 130 9.75 -2.86 -20.14
N GLU A 131 10.87 -3.53 -20.40
CA GLU A 131 11.26 -3.99 -21.73
C GLU A 131 10.22 -4.96 -22.30
N GLY A 132 9.81 -5.98 -21.52
CA GLY A 132 8.76 -6.91 -21.96
C GLY A 132 7.42 -6.22 -22.26
N LEU A 133 7.04 -5.20 -21.47
CA LEU A 133 5.84 -4.40 -21.74
C LEU A 133 5.98 -3.53 -22.99
N GLN A 134 7.18 -3.02 -23.27
CA GLN A 134 7.46 -2.23 -24.47
C GLN A 134 7.39 -3.11 -25.73
N GLU A 135 7.93 -4.33 -25.68
CA GLU A 135 7.82 -5.30 -26.79
C GLU A 135 6.36 -5.66 -27.07
N GLU A 136 5.57 -5.93 -26.03
CA GLU A 136 4.13 -6.20 -26.18
C GLU A 136 3.40 -5.02 -26.81
N LEU A 137 3.72 -3.78 -26.37
CA LEU A 137 3.16 -2.56 -26.93
C LEU A 137 3.47 -2.41 -28.42
N ASP A 138 4.69 -2.72 -28.85
CA ASP A 138 5.10 -2.60 -30.25
C ASP A 138 4.35 -3.60 -31.14
N VAL A 139 4.15 -4.84 -30.66
CA VAL A 139 3.32 -5.85 -31.35
C VAL A 139 1.88 -5.36 -31.49
N LEU A 140 1.30 -4.83 -30.41
CA LEU A 140 -0.08 -4.30 -30.43
C LEU A 140 -0.22 -3.11 -31.39
N ASN A 141 0.78 -2.23 -31.45
CA ASN A 141 0.79 -1.10 -32.38
C ASN A 141 0.86 -1.55 -33.85
N ALA A 142 1.68 -2.56 -34.16
CA ALA A 142 1.76 -3.12 -35.51
C ALA A 142 0.43 -3.73 -35.95
N GLU A 143 -0.25 -4.46 -35.06
CA GLU A 143 -1.56 -5.03 -35.35
C GLU A 143 -2.64 -3.94 -35.50
N ALA A 144 -2.61 -2.91 -34.67
CA ALA A 144 -3.51 -1.76 -34.79
C ALA A 144 -3.35 -1.06 -36.15
N ALA A 145 -2.11 -0.84 -36.59
CA ALA A 145 -1.81 -0.23 -37.89
C ALA A 145 -2.32 -1.10 -39.06
N ARG A 146 -2.14 -2.43 -38.97
CA ARG A 146 -2.66 -3.38 -39.97
C ARG A 146 -4.18 -3.31 -40.06
N LEU A 147 -4.88 -3.33 -38.92
CA LEU A 147 -6.34 -3.21 -38.86
C LEU A 147 -6.82 -1.86 -39.41
N GLN A 148 -6.13 -0.77 -39.08
CA GLN A 148 -6.43 0.55 -39.61
C GLN A 148 -6.33 0.60 -41.14
N ALA A 149 -5.31 -0.04 -41.73
CA ALA A 149 -5.15 -0.11 -43.17
C ALA A 149 -6.29 -0.92 -43.84
N VAL A 150 -6.67 -2.06 -43.27
CA VAL A 150 -7.80 -2.87 -43.77
C VAL A 150 -9.12 -2.10 -43.73
N ILE A 151 -9.37 -1.38 -42.63
CA ILE A 151 -10.59 -0.55 -42.50
C ILE A 151 -10.59 0.55 -43.57
N ALA A 152 -9.47 1.25 -43.76
CA ALA A 152 -9.35 2.31 -44.77
C ALA A 152 -9.62 1.78 -46.19
N GLN A 153 -9.08 0.60 -46.52
CA GLN A 153 -9.32 -0.05 -47.81
C GLN A 153 -10.82 -0.39 -47.99
N ASN A 154 -11.43 -1.05 -47.02
CA ASN A 154 -12.84 -1.43 -47.09
C ASN A 154 -13.77 -0.21 -47.24
N VAL A 155 -13.47 0.90 -46.54
CA VAL A 155 -14.24 2.15 -46.66
C VAL A 155 -14.10 2.74 -48.06
N ALA A 156 -12.89 2.73 -48.64
CA ALA A 156 -12.68 3.21 -50.00
C ALA A 156 -13.44 2.38 -51.04
N GLU A 157 -13.47 1.05 -50.89
CA GLU A 157 -14.24 0.14 -51.75
C GLU A 157 -15.74 0.42 -51.67
N ILE A 158 -16.29 0.64 -50.47
CA ILE A 158 -17.72 0.97 -50.28
C ILE A 158 -18.08 2.32 -50.90
N LEU A 159 -17.23 3.35 -50.75
CA LEU A 159 -17.50 4.69 -51.30
C LEU A 159 -17.39 4.76 -52.82
N ALA A 160 -16.72 3.80 -53.45
CA ALA A 160 -16.57 3.71 -54.90
C ALA A 160 -17.68 2.89 -55.59
N ALA A 161 -18.57 2.25 -54.82
CA ALA A 161 -19.71 1.46 -55.30
C ALA A 161 -20.99 2.32 -55.42
#